data_AF-L7UE06-F1
#
_entry.id   AF-L7UE06-F1
#
_cell.length_a   1.000
_cell.length_b   1.000
_cell.length_c   1.000
_cell.angle_alpha   90.00
_cell.angle_beta   90.00
_cell.angle_gamma   90.00
#
_symmetry.space_group_name_H-M   'P 1'
#
loop_
_entity.id
_entity.type
_entity.pdbx_description
1 polymer ?
#
loop_
_entity_poly.entity_id
_entity_poly.type
_entity_poly.pdbx_seq_one_letter_code
_entity_poly.pdbx_strand_id
1 'polypeptide(L)'
;MNDDMARTNPPSSGAKRLRLPLLLVTAVLSMGSGMGNPGCGDDERPTTCERGCAVSGTYVMRFEETTSLGPDCGMAGVTLPEGEKLVLEREGRSPTVIARLGSIGLIGEYFGTGYSNLSLRGGVQVRGREEPVSELEYELDGYFDHGPTREDEAVRFVGTFSVSRVNVPSGAPGCVVSRRFTATR
;
A
#
# COMPACT_ATOMS: atom_id res chain seq x y z
N MET A 1 10.66 71.87 -69.17
CA MET A 1 10.11 71.69 -67.82
C MET A 1 10.10 70.19 -67.57
N ASN A 2 11.29 69.61 -67.41
CA ASN A 2 12.05 69.48 -66.14
C ASN A 2 11.33 68.48 -65.24
N ASP A 3 11.83 67.25 -65.19
CA ASP A 3 12.78 66.76 -64.16
C ASP A 3 11.99 66.25 -62.95
N ASP A 4 12.32 65.18 -62.24
CA ASP A 4 13.21 64.04 -62.41
C ASP A 4 12.90 63.17 -61.15
N MET A 5 13.08 61.85 -61.27
CA MET A 5 13.27 60.87 -60.17
C MET A 5 12.16 60.68 -59.09
N ALA A 6 11.88 59.46 -58.61
CA ALA A 6 12.83 58.41 -58.26
C ALA A 6 12.27 56.98 -58.38
N ARG A 7 13.21 56.11 -58.75
CA ARG A 7 13.20 54.65 -58.86
C ARG A 7 12.90 53.98 -57.51
N THR A 8 12.34 52.75 -57.54
CA THR A 8 13.09 51.53 -57.17
C THR A 8 12.24 50.25 -57.32
N ASN A 9 12.74 49.29 -58.09
CA ASN A 9 12.57 47.84 -57.88
C ASN A 9 14.01 47.31 -57.69
N PRO A 10 14.34 46.35 -56.78
CA PRO A 10 13.98 44.92 -56.92
C PRO A 10 14.00 44.19 -55.51
N PRO A 11 14.35 42.89 -55.31
CA PRO A 11 14.20 41.62 -56.05
C PRO A 11 13.52 40.48 -55.23
N SER A 12 13.22 39.38 -55.93
CA SER A 12 13.28 37.96 -55.53
C SER A 12 12.98 37.48 -54.10
N SER A 13 12.05 36.52 -54.00
CA SER A 13 12.21 35.25 -53.25
C SER A 13 10.86 34.51 -53.34
N GLY A 14 10.71 33.34 -53.95
CA GLY A 14 11.64 32.22 -53.93
C GLY A 14 11.35 31.30 -52.74
N ALA A 15 10.20 30.61 -52.79
CA ALA A 15 9.86 29.41 -52.02
C ALA A 15 9.77 29.52 -50.48
N LYS A 16 8.63 29.04 -49.95
CA LYS A 16 8.58 27.89 -49.02
C LYS A 16 7.11 27.52 -48.76
N ARG A 17 6.63 26.51 -49.50
CA ARG A 17 5.43 25.77 -49.11
C ARG A 17 5.75 25.08 -47.80
N LEU A 18 5.19 25.57 -46.71
CA LEU A 18 5.28 24.95 -45.39
C LEU A 18 4.45 23.66 -45.43
N ARG A 19 5.10 22.55 -45.77
CA ARG A 19 4.57 21.21 -45.56
C ARG A 19 4.61 20.96 -44.06
N LEU A 20 3.52 21.29 -43.37
CA LEU A 20 3.29 20.84 -42.00
C LEU A 20 3.29 19.30 -42.00
N PRO A 21 4.16 18.64 -41.22
CA PRO A 21 4.04 17.22 -41.01
C PRO A 21 2.76 16.98 -40.20
N LEU A 22 1.83 16.20 -40.77
CA LEU A 22 0.73 15.62 -40.02
C LEU A 22 1.33 14.84 -38.84
N LEU A 23 1.19 15.39 -37.63
CA LEU A 23 1.34 14.65 -36.39
C LEU A 23 0.25 13.59 -36.35
N LEU A 24 0.57 12.39 -36.86
CA LEU A 24 -0.17 11.16 -36.59
C LEU A 24 0.06 10.80 -35.13
N VAL A 25 -0.72 11.42 -34.24
CA VAL A 25 -0.87 10.98 -32.86
C VAL A 25 -1.62 9.67 -32.90
N THR A 26 -0.90 8.57 -32.74
CA THR A 26 -1.45 7.25 -32.41
C THR A 26 -1.99 7.29 -30.99
N ALA A 27 -3.18 7.85 -30.78
CA ALA A 27 -3.92 7.66 -29.55
C ALA A 27 -4.68 6.34 -29.67
N VAL A 28 -3.99 5.23 -29.38
CA VAL A 28 -4.65 3.97 -29.05
C VAL A 28 -5.31 4.22 -27.69
N LEU A 29 -6.56 4.67 -27.71
CA LEU A 29 -7.43 4.56 -26.55
C LEU A 29 -7.81 3.08 -26.44
N SER A 30 -6.88 2.27 -25.93
CA SER A 30 -7.27 1.04 -25.26
C SER A 30 -8.01 1.48 -24.00
N MET A 31 -9.30 1.76 -24.17
CA MET A 31 -10.27 1.68 -23.10
C MET A 31 -10.32 0.19 -22.74
N GLY A 32 -9.30 -0.26 -22.01
CA GLY A 32 -9.41 -1.45 -21.20
C GLY A 32 -10.49 -1.10 -20.20
N SER A 33 -11.71 -1.55 -20.50
CA SER A 33 -12.77 -1.61 -19.50
C SER A 33 -12.15 -2.27 -18.29
N GLY A 34 -12.00 -1.48 -17.23
CA GLY A 34 -11.70 -1.99 -15.91
C GLY A 34 -12.84 -2.93 -15.56
N MET A 35 -12.69 -4.20 -15.94
CA MET A 35 -13.33 -5.28 -15.21
C MET A 35 -12.76 -5.13 -13.81
N GLY A 36 -13.54 -4.47 -12.95
CA GLY A 36 -13.24 -4.33 -11.53
C GLY A 36 -12.75 -5.69 -11.05
N ASN A 37 -11.56 -5.68 -10.44
CA ASN A 37 -11.08 -6.86 -9.78
C ASN A 37 -12.20 -7.31 -8.82
N PRO A 38 -12.73 -8.53 -8.94
CA PRO A 38 -13.75 -9.01 -8.02
C PRO A 38 -13.08 -9.12 -6.65
N GLY A 39 -13.07 -8.03 -5.90
CA GLY A 39 -12.77 -8.10 -4.48
C GLY A 39 -13.80 -8.98 -3.78
N CYS A 40 -13.49 -9.44 -2.57
CA CYS A 40 -14.46 -10.09 -1.70
C CYS A 40 -15.52 -9.01 -1.38
N GLY A 41 -16.71 -9.18 -1.98
CA GLY A 41 -17.53 -8.09 -2.52
C GLY A 41 -18.22 -7.13 -1.54
N ASP A 42 -19.18 -6.37 -2.06
CA ASP A 42 -20.10 -5.53 -1.31
C ASP A 42 -21.55 -5.79 -1.73
N ASP A 43 -22.48 -5.34 -0.87
CA ASP A 43 -23.94 -5.52 -0.80
C ASP A 43 -24.42 -6.78 -0.05
N GLU A 44 -24.66 -6.59 1.26
CA GLU A 44 -25.38 -7.46 2.21
C GLU A 44 -24.80 -8.83 2.62
N ARG A 45 -23.52 -9.09 2.31
CA ARG A 45 -22.65 -10.24 2.70
C ARG A 45 -22.30 -11.15 1.52
N PRO A 46 -21.25 -10.83 0.75
CA PRO A 46 -20.53 -11.85 0.03
C PRO A 46 -19.47 -12.43 0.97
N THR A 47 -19.81 -13.52 1.67
CA THR A 47 -18.89 -14.30 2.53
C THR A 47 -17.84 -15.09 1.75
N THR A 48 -17.73 -14.87 0.45
CA THR A 48 -16.90 -15.66 -0.45
C THR A 48 -16.10 -14.78 -1.40
N CYS A 49 -14.78 -14.84 -1.29
CA CYS A 49 -13.87 -14.43 -2.35
C CYS A 49 -14.01 -15.39 -3.54
N GLU A 50 -14.72 -14.99 -4.59
CA GLU A 50 -14.97 -15.89 -5.74
C GLU A 50 -13.82 -15.92 -6.74
N ARG A 51 -13.08 -14.81 -6.92
CA ARG A 51 -11.86 -14.67 -7.77
C ARG A 51 -11.04 -13.49 -7.22
N GLY A 52 -9.75 -13.36 -7.56
CA GLY A 52 -9.00 -12.11 -7.27
C GLY A 52 -8.49 -11.92 -5.82
N CYS A 53 -8.32 -13.01 -5.07
CA CYS A 53 -7.99 -12.95 -3.64
C CYS A 53 -6.78 -13.81 -3.27
N ALA A 54 -5.78 -13.76 -4.15
CA ALA A 54 -4.49 -14.40 -3.95
C ALA A 54 -3.61 -13.53 -3.04
N VAL A 55 -4.14 -13.15 -1.87
CA VAL A 55 -3.46 -12.36 -0.84
C VAL A 55 -2.57 -13.22 0.04
N SER A 56 -2.68 -14.55 -0.06
CA SER A 56 -1.77 -15.46 0.61
C SER A 56 -0.35 -15.26 0.06
N GLY A 57 0.65 -15.44 0.91
CA GLY A 57 2.04 -15.29 0.49
C GLY A 57 2.91 -14.67 1.56
N THR A 58 4.14 -14.35 1.16
CA THR A 58 5.14 -13.76 2.05
C THR A 58 5.51 -12.38 1.54
N TYR A 59 5.38 -11.39 2.41
CA TYR A 59 5.62 -9.98 2.14
C TYR A 59 6.78 -9.49 3.02
N VAL A 60 7.72 -8.76 2.43
CA VAL A 60 8.83 -8.15 3.19
C VAL A 60 8.41 -6.76 3.62
N MET A 61 8.33 -6.51 4.93
CA MET A 61 7.93 -5.22 5.48
C MET A 61 9.09 -4.21 5.50
N ARG A 62 8.76 -2.95 5.17
CA ARG A 62 9.65 -1.78 5.20
C ARG A 62 8.90 -0.58 5.76
N PHE A 63 9.41 0.03 6.81
CA PHE A 63 8.86 1.24 7.39
C PHE A 63 9.27 2.48 6.59
N GLU A 64 8.33 3.43 6.43
CA GLU A 64 8.64 4.74 5.82
C GLU A 64 9.55 5.58 6.73
N GLU A 65 9.40 5.41 8.05
CA GLU A 65 10.20 6.07 9.07
C GLU A 65 10.91 5.01 9.93
N THR A 66 12.24 5.09 10.00
CA THR A 66 13.10 4.17 10.76
C THR A 66 13.66 4.78 12.05
N THR A 67 13.13 5.94 12.46
CA THR A 67 13.51 6.59 13.72
C THR A 67 13.39 5.61 14.89
N SER A 68 14.45 5.51 15.69
CA SER A 68 14.48 4.62 16.85
C SER A 68 13.34 4.92 17.80
N LEU A 69 12.76 3.86 18.37
CA LEU A 69 11.72 3.99 19.38
C LEU A 69 12.29 4.60 20.67
N GLY A 70 11.44 5.32 21.40
CA GLY A 70 11.80 5.87 22.70
C GLY A 70 12.18 4.78 23.71
N PRO A 71 12.93 5.13 24.78
CA PRO A 71 13.41 4.17 25.77
C PRO A 71 12.28 3.38 26.45
N ASP A 72 11.12 4.01 26.68
CA ASP A 72 9.95 3.38 27.28
C ASP A 72 9.41 2.21 26.45
N CYS A 73 9.45 2.34 25.12
CA CYS A 73 9.07 1.26 24.21
C CYS A 73 10.09 0.11 24.22
N GLY A 74 11.39 0.43 24.29
CA GLY A 74 12.42 -0.59 24.46
C GLY A 74 12.27 -1.37 25.76
N MET A 75 11.96 -0.68 26.87
CA MET A 75 11.67 -1.30 28.17
C MET A 75 10.39 -2.14 28.14
N ALA A 76 9.39 -1.74 27.36
CA ALA A 76 8.18 -2.52 27.11
C ALA A 76 8.41 -3.73 26.17
N GLY A 77 9.62 -3.92 25.64
CA GLY A 77 9.96 -5.01 24.71
C GLY A 77 9.47 -4.78 23.28
N VAL A 78 9.06 -3.56 22.94
CA VAL A 78 8.59 -3.20 21.60
C VAL A 78 9.77 -2.91 20.70
N THR A 79 9.77 -3.54 19.52
CA THR A 79 10.70 -3.27 18.43
C THR A 79 9.94 -3.12 17.12
N LEU A 80 10.47 -2.35 16.18
CA LEU A 80 9.91 -2.29 14.82
C LEU A 80 10.38 -3.53 14.05
N PRO A 81 9.46 -4.33 13.47
CA PRO A 81 9.79 -5.51 12.68
C PRO A 81 10.28 -5.13 11.26
N GLU A 82 11.30 -4.28 11.17
CA GLU A 82 11.88 -3.81 9.91
C GLU A 82 12.56 -4.95 9.16
N GLY A 83 12.17 -5.17 7.90
CA GLY A 83 12.70 -6.26 7.07
C GLY A 83 12.13 -7.65 7.42
N GLU A 84 11.28 -7.75 8.44
CA GLU A 84 10.61 -9.00 8.79
C GLU A 84 9.60 -9.43 7.72
N LYS A 85 9.33 -10.74 7.71
CA LYS A 85 8.37 -11.35 6.80
C LYS A 85 6.98 -11.34 7.43
N LEU A 86 6.04 -10.69 6.76
CA LEU A 86 4.61 -10.86 6.96
C LEU A 86 4.13 -12.02 6.09
N VAL A 87 3.80 -13.15 6.70
CA VAL A 87 3.23 -14.31 6.01
C VAL A 87 1.72 -14.24 6.17
N LEU A 88 0.98 -14.23 5.06
CA LEU A 88 -0.47 -14.24 5.02
C LEU A 88 -0.96 -15.61 4.54
N GLU A 89 -1.93 -16.16 5.24
CA GLU A 89 -2.61 -17.41 4.90
C GLU A 89 -4.12 -17.18 4.98
N ARG A 90 -4.80 -17.36 3.85
CA ARG A 90 -6.26 -17.25 3.77
C ARG A 90 -6.89 -18.64 3.68
N GLU A 91 -7.90 -18.89 4.50
CA GLU A 91 -8.60 -20.17 4.48
C GLU A 91 -9.73 -20.18 3.43
N GLY A 92 -9.51 -20.90 2.34
CA GLY A 92 -10.53 -21.16 1.32
C GLY A 92 -11.11 -19.89 0.70
N ARG A 93 -12.42 -19.67 0.90
CA ARG A 93 -13.15 -18.47 0.43
C ARG A 93 -13.43 -17.47 1.54
N SER A 94 -13.00 -17.75 2.77
CA SER A 94 -13.25 -16.88 3.93
C SER A 94 -12.59 -15.50 3.73
N PRO A 95 -13.22 -14.42 4.24
CA PRO A 95 -12.55 -13.13 4.40
C PRO A 95 -11.48 -13.18 5.50
N THR A 96 -11.50 -14.20 6.38
CA THR A 96 -10.53 -14.37 7.45
C THR A 96 -9.14 -14.65 6.89
N VAL A 97 -8.16 -13.90 7.38
CA VAL A 97 -6.74 -14.07 7.10
C VAL A 97 -6.03 -14.36 8.42
N ILE A 98 -5.28 -15.46 8.43
CA ILE A 98 -4.30 -15.76 9.47
C ILE A 98 -2.98 -15.20 8.98
N ALA A 99 -2.25 -14.53 9.85
CA ALA A 99 -0.99 -13.92 9.49
C ALA A 99 0.08 -14.15 10.55
N ARG A 100 1.34 -14.08 10.14
CA ARG A 100 2.49 -14.11 11.04
C ARG A 100 3.48 -13.03 10.66
N LEU A 101 3.81 -12.16 11.61
CA LEU A 101 4.86 -11.15 11.47
C LEU A 101 6.01 -11.48 12.43
N GLY A 102 7.11 -12.03 11.89
CA GLY A 102 8.16 -12.58 12.74
C GLY A 102 7.62 -13.70 13.64
N SER A 103 7.66 -13.53 14.97
CA SER A 103 7.05 -14.47 15.92
C SER A 103 5.62 -14.11 16.35
N ILE A 104 5.06 -13.00 15.86
CA ILE A 104 3.74 -12.50 16.25
C ILE A 104 2.69 -13.16 15.38
N GLY A 105 1.76 -13.90 16.00
CA GLY A 105 0.56 -14.38 15.34
C GLY A 105 -0.49 -13.27 15.25
N LEU A 106 -1.07 -13.10 14.08
CA LEU A 106 -2.09 -12.11 13.79
C LEU A 106 -3.29 -12.81 13.13
N ILE A 107 -4.48 -12.26 13.34
CA ILE A 107 -5.71 -12.67 12.68
C ILE A 107 -6.50 -11.43 12.29
N GLY A 108 -7.21 -11.50 11.17
CA GLY A 108 -8.14 -10.46 10.82
C GLY A 108 -8.82 -10.75 9.49
N GLU A 109 -9.17 -9.70 8.76
CA GLU A 109 -10.08 -9.78 7.64
C GLU A 109 -9.57 -9.01 6.43
N TYR A 110 -9.80 -9.60 5.27
CA TYR A 110 -9.57 -9.01 3.95
C TYR A 110 -10.91 -8.68 3.29
N PHE A 111 -11.12 -7.42 2.90
CA PHE A 111 -12.40 -6.93 2.39
C PHE A 111 -12.25 -5.80 1.38
N GLY A 112 -13.27 -5.61 0.53
CA GLY A 112 -13.48 -4.38 -0.24
C GLY A 112 -13.67 -4.58 -1.74
N THR A 113 -14.50 -3.72 -2.33
CA THR A 113 -14.65 -3.54 -3.78
C THR A 113 -13.82 -2.34 -4.25
N GLY A 114 -12.82 -2.57 -5.11
CA GLY A 114 -11.99 -1.51 -5.71
C GLY A 114 -10.73 -1.11 -4.93
N TYR A 115 -10.76 -1.14 -3.58
CA TYR A 115 -9.55 -1.13 -2.74
C TYR A 115 -9.55 -2.36 -1.84
N SER A 116 -8.47 -3.12 -1.92
CA SER A 116 -8.27 -4.40 -1.26
C SER A 116 -7.76 -4.18 0.16
N ASN A 117 -8.66 -3.91 1.11
CA ASN A 117 -8.30 -3.60 2.50
C ASN A 117 -7.97 -4.87 3.28
N LEU A 118 -7.00 -4.76 4.19
CA LEU A 118 -6.60 -5.82 5.10
C LEU A 118 -6.37 -5.21 6.49
N SER A 119 -7.09 -5.74 7.47
CA SER A 119 -6.91 -5.39 8.88
C SER A 119 -6.53 -6.66 9.65
N LEU A 120 -5.42 -6.62 10.37
CA LEU A 120 -4.87 -7.75 11.13
C LEU A 120 -4.57 -7.30 12.55
N ARG A 121 -4.90 -8.14 13.54
CA ARG A 121 -4.65 -7.87 14.95
C ARG A 121 -4.08 -9.08 15.66
N GLY A 122 -3.28 -8.85 16.68
CA GLY A 122 -2.78 -9.90 17.56
C GLY A 122 -2.20 -9.36 18.85
N GLY A 123 -1.86 -10.25 19.76
CA GLY A 123 -1.39 -9.88 21.09
C GLY A 123 -0.27 -10.78 21.58
N VAL A 124 0.66 -10.22 22.34
CA VAL A 124 1.72 -10.97 23.03
C VAL A 124 1.80 -10.50 24.48
N GLN A 125 1.83 -11.42 25.43
CA GLN A 125 2.05 -11.07 26.83
C GLN A 125 3.46 -10.50 27.03
N VAL A 126 3.56 -9.38 27.75
CA VAL A 126 4.84 -8.82 28.16
C VAL A 126 5.47 -9.80 29.17
N ARG A 127 6.72 -10.21 28.91
CA ARG A 127 7.42 -11.12 29.81
C ARG A 127 7.75 -10.39 31.11
N GLY A 128 7.15 -10.82 32.21
CA GLY A 128 7.38 -10.23 33.53
C GLY A 128 6.47 -10.81 34.61
N ARG A 129 6.71 -10.43 35.87
CA ARG A 129 5.80 -10.68 37.00
C ARG A 129 5.01 -9.41 37.29
N GLU A 130 4.22 -8.99 36.31
CA GLU A 130 3.36 -7.81 36.44
C GLU A 130 1.95 -8.22 36.82
N GLU A 131 1.32 -7.44 37.71
CA GLU A 131 -0.08 -7.60 38.08
C GLU A 131 -0.79 -6.26 37.90
N PRO A 132 -1.75 -6.13 36.95
CA PRO A 132 -2.17 -7.14 35.98
C PRO A 132 -1.07 -7.46 34.95
N VAL A 133 -1.20 -8.61 34.28
CA VAL A 133 -0.31 -8.98 33.17
C VAL A 133 -0.51 -7.99 32.03
N SER A 134 0.55 -7.26 31.66
CA SER A 134 0.54 -6.40 30.48
C SER A 134 0.57 -7.21 29.18
N GLU A 135 -0.05 -6.66 28.15
CA GLU A 135 -0.02 -7.22 26.80
C GLU A 135 0.45 -6.16 25.80
N LEU A 136 1.15 -6.60 24.76
CA LEU A 136 1.40 -5.81 23.57
C LEU A 136 0.34 -6.17 22.53
N GLU A 137 -0.50 -5.22 22.20
CA GLU A 137 -1.49 -5.34 21.12
C GLU A 137 -0.87 -4.80 19.83
N TYR A 138 -0.90 -5.61 18.78
CA TYR A 138 -0.40 -5.28 17.45
C TYR A 138 -1.56 -5.17 16.48
N GLU A 139 -1.50 -4.17 15.61
CA GLU A 139 -2.44 -3.96 14.53
C GLU A 139 -1.70 -3.59 13.24
N LEU A 140 -2.09 -4.22 12.13
CA LEU A 140 -1.74 -3.81 10.79
C LEU A 140 -3.03 -3.46 10.06
N ASP A 141 -3.14 -2.22 9.60
CA ASP A 141 -4.31 -1.78 8.85
C ASP A 141 -3.87 -1.08 7.56
N GLY A 142 -4.44 -1.48 6.42
CA GLY A 142 -4.02 -0.93 5.14
C GLY A 142 -4.74 -1.52 3.95
N TYR A 143 -4.14 -1.34 2.77
CA TYR A 143 -4.68 -1.82 1.50
C TYR A 143 -3.59 -2.27 0.53
N PHE A 144 -3.94 -3.17 -0.38
CA PHE A 144 -3.09 -3.49 -1.53
C PHE A 144 -3.28 -2.45 -2.64
N ASP A 145 -2.19 -2.04 -3.29
CA ASP A 145 -2.20 -1.09 -4.42
C ASP A 145 -3.06 -1.58 -5.61
N HIS A 146 -3.16 -2.90 -5.75
CA HIS A 146 -4.17 -3.61 -6.51
C HIS A 146 -4.46 -4.95 -5.83
N GLY A 147 -5.68 -5.47 -5.95
CA GLY A 147 -5.99 -6.79 -5.40
C GLY A 147 -5.25 -7.90 -6.18
N PRO A 148 -4.44 -8.74 -5.53
CA PRO A 148 -3.67 -9.76 -6.23
C PRO A 148 -4.60 -10.87 -6.75
N THR A 149 -4.46 -11.16 -8.04
CA THR A 149 -5.24 -12.19 -8.75
C THR A 149 -4.53 -13.54 -8.81
N ARG A 150 -3.20 -13.55 -8.62
CA ARG A 150 -2.36 -14.76 -8.58
C ARG A 150 -1.41 -14.75 -7.38
N GLU A 151 -1.05 -15.95 -6.94
CA GLU A 151 -0.19 -16.15 -5.76
C GLU A 151 1.26 -15.67 -5.99
N ASP A 152 1.70 -15.64 -7.25
CA ASP A 152 3.03 -15.21 -7.67
C ASP A 152 3.07 -13.77 -8.21
N GLU A 153 1.95 -13.04 -8.13
CA GLU A 153 1.87 -11.66 -8.58
C GLU A 153 2.64 -10.73 -7.62
N ALA A 154 3.54 -9.92 -8.18
CA ALA A 154 4.20 -8.86 -7.45
C ALA A 154 3.17 -7.81 -7.05
N VAL A 155 2.98 -7.61 -5.75
CA VAL A 155 1.94 -6.73 -5.21
C VAL A 155 2.47 -6.00 -3.99
N ARG A 156 1.99 -4.77 -3.77
CA ARG A 156 2.40 -3.93 -2.66
C ARG A 156 1.23 -3.70 -1.71
N PHE A 157 1.41 -4.08 -0.46
CA PHE A 157 0.55 -3.73 0.66
C PHE A 157 1.08 -2.44 1.31
N VAL A 158 0.23 -1.44 1.47
CA VAL A 158 0.56 -0.17 2.13
C VAL A 158 -0.34 -0.02 3.34
N GLY A 159 0.22 0.27 4.50
CA GLY A 159 -0.56 0.34 5.71
C GLY A 159 0.13 1.06 6.86
N THR A 160 -0.52 0.97 8.01
CA THR A 160 -0.05 1.46 9.30
C THR A 160 0.14 0.28 10.24
N PHE A 161 1.33 0.17 10.80
CA PHE A 161 1.64 -0.71 11.91
C PHE A 161 1.42 0.08 13.19
N SER A 162 0.60 -0.46 14.07
CA SER A 162 0.38 0.08 15.40
C SER A 162 0.73 -0.98 16.42
N VAL A 163 1.41 -0.57 17.49
CA VAL A 163 1.59 -1.40 18.67
C VAL A 163 1.39 -0.55 19.92
N SER A 164 0.60 -1.06 20.85
CA SER A 164 0.34 -0.45 22.13
C SER A 164 0.55 -1.46 23.24
N ARG A 165 1.04 -0.98 24.38
CA ARG A 165 1.03 -1.77 25.61
C ARG A 165 -0.26 -1.48 26.38
N VAL A 166 -1.03 -2.52 26.66
CA VAL A 166 -2.28 -2.46 27.42
C VAL A 166 -2.13 -3.14 28.78
N ASN A 167 -3.09 -2.90 29.67
CA ASN A 167 -3.07 -3.40 31.06
C ASN A 167 -1.77 -3.01 31.80
N VAL A 168 -1.29 -1.79 31.58
CA VAL A 168 -0.02 -1.29 32.12
C VAL A 168 -0.19 -1.00 33.63
N PRO A 169 0.59 -1.63 34.52
CA PRO A 169 0.57 -1.31 35.95
C PRO A 169 0.94 0.15 36.20
N SER A 170 0.43 0.72 37.29
CA SER A 170 0.77 2.08 37.69
C SER A 170 2.28 2.25 37.85
N GLY A 171 2.86 3.27 37.21
CA GLY A 171 4.29 3.56 37.24
C GLY A 171 5.15 2.74 36.27
N ALA A 172 4.58 1.79 35.53
CA ALA A 172 5.30 1.10 34.46
C ALA A 172 5.32 1.95 33.18
N PRO A 173 6.37 1.84 32.34
CA PRO A 173 6.45 2.58 31.09
C PRO A 173 5.35 2.12 30.13
N GLY A 174 4.58 3.10 29.64
CA GLY A 174 3.69 2.91 28.51
C GLY A 174 4.47 2.88 27.19
N CYS A 175 3.89 2.29 26.16
CA CYS A 175 4.40 2.40 24.81
C CYS A 175 3.25 2.42 23.83
N VAL A 176 3.26 3.40 22.93
CA VAL A 176 2.36 3.49 21.78
C VAL A 176 3.21 3.90 20.58
N VAL A 177 3.20 3.06 19.55
CA VAL A 177 3.93 3.30 18.31
C VAL A 177 2.94 3.16 17.17
N SER A 178 3.01 4.09 16.23
CA SER A 178 2.31 4.00 14.96
C SER A 178 3.27 4.43 13.85
N ARG A 179 3.43 3.59 12.83
CA ARG A 179 4.35 3.82 11.71
C ARG A 179 3.73 3.35 10.41
N ARG A 180 3.88 4.16 9.36
CA ARG A 180 3.53 3.75 8.00
C ARG A 180 4.54 2.73 7.51
N PHE A 181 4.06 1.72 6.79
CA PHE A 181 4.91 0.72 6.17
C PHE A 181 4.42 0.37 4.77
N THR A 182 5.31 -0.28 4.04
CA THR A 182 5.03 -0.97 2.80
C THR A 182 5.48 -2.42 2.95
N ALA A 183 4.74 -3.36 2.40
CA ALA A 183 5.13 -4.75 2.33
C ALA A 183 4.98 -5.24 0.90
N THR A 184 6.05 -5.83 0.35
CA THR A 184 6.06 -6.30 -1.04
C THR A 184 6.27 -7.79 -1.09
N ARG A 185 5.48 -8.46 -1.94
CA ARG A 185 5.69 -9.86 -2.33
C ARG A 185 6.54 -9.92 -3.59
#